data_AF-A0A7V5UR87-F1
#
_entry.id   AF-A0A7V5UR87-F1
#
_cell.length_a   1.000
_cell.length_b   1.000
_cell.length_c   1.000
_cell.angle_alpha   90.00
_cell.angle_beta   90.00
_cell.angle_gamma   90.00
#
_symmetry.space_group_name_H-M   'P 1'
#
loop_
_entity.id
_entity.type
_entity.pdbx_description
1 polymer ?
#
loop_
_entity_poly.entity_id
_entity_poly.type
_entity_poly.pdbx_seq_one_letter_code
_entity_poly.pdbx_strand_id
1 'polypeptide(L)'
;MSDPTPAPGTLDHLYLIDGSGYIFRAYHALPPLSRSDGTPTGAVHGFCQMLWKLLEDTRQGDRPSHFAVIFDASGKTFRNDIYPEYKAHRPPPPEDLVPQFTLIREAVRAFDLPCVELEGFEADDLIAAYARRAEEQGARVTIVSSDKDLMQLVSAHVSMFDTMKNRRIARPEVEAYFGVGPERVVDVQALAGDASDNVPGVPGIGIKTAALLINEYGDLDTLLARADEIRQPKRRQNLIEFADQARLSRELVRLDVNAPLPEPIGNFQVHEPDAETLLEFLERMEFTRLTKRIAEELGAQIPAAQDHPDEPRYSPSRLAAARAIEARESRIKRDDYVILRKADELQYWLHEAREQGHVAVDTETTSLDAMQADLVGISLALGPGRACYLPLGHKPEGLDLGGDDFDQMPLDEALGLLRPLLEDPGILKIGQN
;
A
#
# COMPACT_ATOMS: atom_id res chain seq x y z
N MET A 1 -37.82 -5.86 -16.40
CA MET A 1 -37.38 -6.96 -17.28
C MET A 1 -35.98 -7.28 -16.82
N SER A 2 -35.81 -8.39 -16.12
CA SER A 2 -34.50 -8.85 -15.65
C SER A 2 -33.72 -9.32 -16.87
N ASP A 3 -32.55 -8.71 -17.12
CA ASP A 3 -31.64 -9.20 -18.16
C ASP A 3 -31.25 -10.65 -17.85
N PRO A 4 -31.25 -11.54 -18.86
CA PRO A 4 -30.83 -12.91 -18.67
C PRO A 4 -29.34 -12.92 -18.30
N THR A 5 -29.00 -13.52 -17.17
CA THR A 5 -27.62 -13.78 -16.79
C THR A 5 -26.94 -14.58 -17.91
N PRO A 6 -25.79 -14.14 -18.43
CA PRO A 6 -25.06 -14.83 -19.48
C PRO A 6 -24.70 -16.27 -19.08
N ALA A 7 -24.55 -17.15 -20.07
CA ALA A 7 -24.09 -18.51 -19.81
C ALA A 7 -22.65 -18.50 -19.23
N PRO A 8 -22.29 -19.42 -18.31
CA PRO A 8 -20.93 -19.50 -17.78
C PRO A 8 -19.90 -19.61 -18.91
N GLY A 9 -18.89 -18.74 -18.90
CA GLY A 9 -17.81 -18.70 -19.91
C GLY A 9 -18.07 -17.82 -21.14
N THR A 10 -19.24 -17.19 -21.28
CA THR A 10 -19.45 -16.17 -22.33
C THR A 10 -18.93 -14.81 -21.87
N LEU A 11 -18.17 -14.12 -22.71
CA LEU A 11 -17.70 -12.76 -22.47
C LEU A 11 -18.86 -11.78 -22.50
N ASP A 12 -19.37 -11.40 -21.31
CA ASP A 12 -20.45 -10.43 -21.14
C ASP A 12 -19.94 -9.11 -20.55
N HIS A 13 -19.12 -9.21 -19.51
CA HIS A 13 -18.53 -8.05 -18.83
C HIS A 13 -17.08 -8.35 -18.48
N LEU A 14 -16.18 -7.51 -18.96
CA LEU A 14 -14.74 -7.55 -18.72
C LEU A 14 -14.31 -6.41 -17.78
N TYR A 15 -13.60 -6.73 -16.72
CA TYR A 15 -12.90 -5.76 -15.88
C TYR A 15 -11.42 -5.75 -16.22
N LEU A 16 -10.87 -4.56 -16.45
CA LEU A 16 -9.44 -4.34 -16.71
C LEU A 16 -8.91 -3.41 -15.62
N ILE A 17 -8.03 -3.92 -14.76
CA ILE A 17 -7.37 -3.11 -13.73
C ILE A 17 -6.07 -2.57 -14.29
N ASP A 18 -5.87 -1.26 -14.18
CA ASP A 18 -4.56 -0.63 -14.26
C ASP A 18 -3.76 -0.97 -12.98
N GLY A 19 -3.01 -2.06 -13.06
CA GLY A 19 -2.21 -2.60 -11.97
C GLY A 19 -1.09 -1.64 -11.57
N SER A 20 -0.45 -0.99 -12.54
CA SER A 20 0.60 0.00 -12.29
C SER A 20 0.10 1.18 -11.48
N GLY A 21 -1.00 1.81 -11.91
CA GLY A 21 -1.65 2.89 -11.19
C GLY A 21 -2.12 2.47 -9.80
N TYR A 22 -2.60 1.23 -9.65
CA TYR A 22 -2.97 0.63 -8.37
C TYR A 22 -1.79 0.50 -7.40
N ILE A 23 -0.61 0.08 -7.88
CA ILE A 23 0.59 -0.08 -7.03
C ILE A 23 0.98 1.25 -6.37
N PHE A 24 1.10 2.32 -7.16
CA PHE A 24 1.49 3.63 -6.63
C PHE A 24 0.44 4.19 -5.67
N ARG A 25 -0.85 3.92 -5.91
CA ARG A 25 -1.93 4.28 -4.97
C ARG A 25 -1.80 3.55 -3.65
N ALA A 26 -1.59 2.24 -3.69
CA ALA A 26 -1.39 1.43 -2.50
C ALA A 26 -0.16 1.88 -1.69
N TYR A 27 0.94 2.18 -2.38
CA TYR A 27 2.18 2.69 -1.77
C TYR A 27 1.97 4.02 -1.02
N HIS A 28 1.23 4.97 -1.58
CA HIS A 28 1.01 6.27 -0.95
C HIS A 28 -0.12 6.28 0.11
N ALA A 29 -0.99 5.27 0.11
CA ALA A 29 -2.14 5.21 1.02
C ALA A 29 -1.82 4.62 2.40
N LEU A 30 -0.80 3.77 2.50
CA LEU A 30 -0.43 3.08 3.73
C LEU A 30 0.92 3.59 4.29
N PRO A 31 1.11 3.54 5.62
CA PRO A 31 2.43 3.77 6.20
C PRO A 31 3.42 2.69 5.72
N PRO A 32 4.75 2.93 5.84
CA PRO A 32 5.74 1.90 5.57
C PRO A 32 5.49 0.68 6.47
N LEU A 33 5.21 -0.45 5.85
CA LEU A 33 5.10 -1.75 6.50
C LEU A 33 6.22 -2.64 5.98
N SER A 34 6.78 -3.44 6.86
CA SER A 34 7.79 -4.45 6.53
C SER A 34 7.46 -5.76 7.22
N ARG A 35 7.85 -6.86 6.58
CA ARG A 35 7.87 -8.19 7.17
C ARG A 35 8.97 -8.28 8.24
N SER A 36 8.90 -9.29 9.11
CA SER A 36 9.94 -9.63 10.09
C SER A 36 11.36 -9.79 9.53
N ASP A 37 11.51 -10.15 8.24
CA ASP A 37 12.81 -10.24 7.55
C ASP A 37 13.35 -8.90 7.01
N GLY A 38 12.60 -7.80 7.21
CA GLY A 38 12.94 -6.46 6.74
C GLY A 38 12.41 -6.11 5.35
N THR A 39 11.82 -7.05 4.61
CA THR A 39 11.26 -6.81 3.28
C THR A 39 10.10 -5.81 3.37
N PRO A 40 10.12 -4.68 2.63
CA PRO A 40 8.98 -3.77 2.55
C PRO A 40 7.77 -4.47 1.92
N THR A 41 6.59 -4.30 2.53
CA THR A 41 5.34 -4.96 2.10
C THR A 41 4.13 -4.04 2.11
N GLY A 42 4.31 -2.75 2.41
CA GLY A 42 3.21 -1.77 2.49
C GLY A 42 2.35 -1.66 1.23
N ALA A 43 2.97 -1.54 0.05
CA ALA A 43 2.25 -1.49 -1.21
C ALA A 43 1.58 -2.83 -1.54
N VAL A 44 2.24 -3.96 -1.24
CA VAL A 44 1.65 -5.31 -1.42
C VAL A 44 0.38 -5.46 -0.57
N HIS A 45 0.43 -5.05 0.69
CA HIS A 45 -0.70 -5.10 1.61
C HIS A 45 -1.87 -4.24 1.11
N GLY A 46 -1.59 -2.97 0.75
CA GLY A 46 -2.60 -2.06 0.23
C GLY A 46 -3.22 -2.57 -1.07
N PHE A 47 -2.40 -3.10 -1.96
CA PHE A 47 -2.86 -3.69 -3.22
C PHE A 47 -3.78 -4.88 -2.97
N CYS A 48 -3.41 -5.82 -2.09
CA CYS A 48 -4.25 -6.97 -1.73
C CYS A 48 -5.59 -6.52 -1.12
N GLN A 49 -5.59 -5.52 -0.24
CA GLN A 49 -6.82 -4.98 0.34
C GLN A 49 -7.73 -4.35 -0.70
N MET A 50 -7.18 -3.52 -1.60
CA MET A 50 -7.93 -2.87 -2.67
C MET A 50 -8.50 -3.89 -3.66
N LEU A 51 -7.71 -4.91 -4.02
CA LEU A 51 -8.12 -5.97 -4.91
C LEU A 51 -9.21 -6.85 -4.29
N TRP A 52 -9.04 -7.29 -3.04
CA TRP A 52 -10.05 -8.08 -2.33
C TRP A 52 -11.38 -7.32 -2.24
N LYS A 53 -11.33 -6.05 -1.82
CA LYS A 53 -12.52 -5.20 -1.74
C LYS A 53 -13.22 -5.08 -3.10
N LEU A 54 -12.48 -4.86 -4.18
CA LEU A 54 -13.05 -4.77 -5.52
C LEU A 54 -13.74 -6.09 -5.91
N LEU A 55 -13.12 -7.24 -5.63
CA LEU A 55 -13.74 -8.55 -5.88
C LEU A 55 -15.02 -8.74 -5.05
N GLU A 56 -15.01 -8.38 -3.76
CA GLU A 56 -16.20 -8.41 -2.90
C GLU A 56 -17.33 -7.53 -3.44
N ASP A 57 -17.04 -6.27 -3.77
CA ASP A 57 -18.01 -5.30 -4.28
C ASP A 57 -18.63 -5.80 -5.59
N THR A 58 -17.83 -6.44 -6.46
CA THR A 58 -18.33 -7.03 -7.71
C THR A 58 -19.16 -8.29 -7.50
N ARG A 59 -18.88 -9.10 -6.47
CA ARG A 59 -19.72 -10.28 -6.12
C ARG A 59 -21.12 -9.88 -5.68
N GLN A 60 -21.26 -8.74 -4.98
CA GLN A 60 -22.55 -8.25 -4.47
C GLN A 60 -23.32 -7.39 -5.49
N GLY A 61 -22.66 -6.99 -6.59
CA GLY A 61 -23.21 -6.10 -7.61
C GLY A 61 -23.12 -6.67 -9.03
N ASP A 62 -22.48 -5.91 -9.92
CA ASP A 62 -22.28 -6.26 -11.33
C ASP A 62 -21.10 -7.23 -11.46
N ARG A 63 -21.37 -8.53 -11.25
CA ARG A 63 -20.35 -9.59 -11.29
C ARG A 63 -19.76 -9.71 -12.70
N PRO A 64 -18.45 -9.46 -12.89
CA PRO A 64 -17.84 -9.64 -14.18
C PRO A 64 -17.73 -11.11 -14.56
N SER A 65 -17.86 -11.37 -15.86
CA SER A 65 -17.53 -12.66 -16.46
C SER A 65 -16.02 -12.86 -16.59
N HIS A 66 -15.30 -11.77 -16.84
CA HIS A 66 -13.87 -11.77 -17.11
C HIS A 66 -13.16 -10.63 -16.37
N PHE A 67 -11.92 -10.86 -15.96
CA PHE A 67 -11.15 -9.95 -15.12
C PHE A 67 -9.65 -10.11 -15.40
N ALA A 68 -8.93 -9.01 -15.56
CA ALA A 68 -7.48 -9.04 -15.72
C ALA A 68 -6.81 -7.84 -15.06
N VAL A 69 -5.60 -8.05 -14.55
CA VAL A 69 -4.73 -6.99 -14.04
C VAL A 69 -3.62 -6.75 -15.06
N ILE A 70 -3.51 -5.51 -15.52
CA ILE A 70 -2.57 -5.10 -16.56
C ILE A 70 -1.46 -4.26 -15.92
N PHE A 71 -0.20 -4.60 -16.18
CA PHE A 71 0.96 -3.89 -15.66
C PHE A 71 1.80 -3.31 -16.80
N ASP A 72 2.52 -2.23 -16.49
CA ASP A 72 3.59 -1.76 -17.35
C ASP A 72 4.73 -2.76 -17.34
N ALA A 73 5.23 -3.08 -18.54
CA ALA A 73 6.50 -3.75 -18.66
C ALA A 73 7.65 -2.77 -18.35
N SER A 74 8.71 -3.26 -17.73
CA SER A 74 9.92 -2.46 -17.54
C SER A 74 10.58 -2.17 -18.88
N GLY A 75 10.94 -0.92 -19.14
CA GLY A 75 11.77 -0.56 -20.29
C GLY A 75 11.28 0.70 -21.02
N LYS A 76 11.83 0.90 -22.22
CA LYS A 76 11.39 1.94 -23.14
C LYS A 76 10.21 1.44 -23.96
N THR A 77 9.31 2.35 -24.32
CA THR A 77 8.20 2.08 -25.22
C THR A 77 8.40 2.79 -26.55
N PHE A 78 7.56 2.48 -27.54
CA PHE A 78 7.60 3.15 -28.84
C PHE A 78 7.45 4.68 -28.73
N ARG A 79 6.83 5.20 -27.66
CA ARG A 79 6.73 6.64 -27.40
C ARG A 79 8.09 7.28 -27.15
N ASN A 80 9.04 6.56 -26.54
CA ASN A 80 10.39 7.07 -26.33
C ASN A 80 11.20 7.18 -27.62
N ASP A 81 10.88 6.36 -28.64
CA ASP A 81 11.49 6.46 -29.97
C ASP A 81 10.94 7.65 -30.77
N ILE A 82 9.66 7.99 -30.55
CA ILE A 82 8.99 9.15 -31.15
C ILE A 82 9.48 10.45 -30.49
N TYR A 83 9.53 10.48 -29.15
CA TYR A 83 9.91 11.65 -28.36
C TYR A 83 10.79 11.25 -27.17
N PRO A 84 12.13 11.42 -27.27
CA PRO A 84 13.07 10.97 -26.23
C PRO A 84 12.81 11.56 -24.84
N GLU A 85 12.25 12.76 -24.75
CA GLU A 85 11.94 13.42 -23.49
C GLU A 85 10.62 12.94 -22.84
N TYR A 86 9.85 12.07 -23.51
CA TYR A 86 8.62 11.48 -22.96
C TYR A 86 8.89 10.72 -21.65
N LYS A 87 8.17 11.09 -20.57
CA LYS A 87 8.37 10.59 -19.19
C LYS A 87 9.80 10.69 -18.65
N ALA A 88 10.71 11.41 -19.31
CA ALA A 88 12.14 11.43 -18.98
C ALA A 88 12.47 12.09 -17.63
N HIS A 89 11.58 12.96 -17.13
CA HIS A 89 11.74 13.61 -15.83
C HIS A 89 11.03 12.86 -14.68
N ARG A 90 10.38 11.72 -14.97
CA ARG A 90 9.74 10.91 -13.94
C ARG A 90 10.82 10.34 -13.03
N PRO A 91 10.78 10.57 -11.70
CA PRO A 91 11.75 9.99 -10.80
C PRO A 91 11.64 8.45 -10.86
N PRO A 92 12.76 7.73 -10.66
CA PRO A 92 12.68 6.28 -10.53
C PRO A 92 11.76 5.92 -9.36
N PRO A 93 11.13 4.73 -9.40
CA PRO A 93 10.35 4.24 -8.26
C PRO A 93 11.18 4.26 -6.97
N PRO A 94 10.56 4.56 -5.81
CA PRO A 94 11.24 4.52 -4.52
C PRO A 94 11.94 3.18 -4.27
N GLU A 95 13.12 3.19 -3.66
CA GLU A 95 13.93 1.99 -3.44
C GLU A 95 13.19 0.89 -2.65
N ASP A 96 12.31 1.28 -1.74
CA ASP A 96 11.48 0.38 -0.94
C ASP A 96 10.26 -0.17 -1.72
N LEU A 97 9.85 0.49 -2.82
CA LEU A 97 8.78 0.03 -3.70
C LEU A 97 9.28 -0.99 -4.74
N VAL A 98 10.49 -0.84 -5.25
CA VAL A 98 11.08 -1.74 -6.26
C VAL A 98 10.94 -3.23 -5.93
N PRO A 99 11.32 -3.73 -4.72
CA PRO A 99 11.19 -5.15 -4.40
C PRO A 99 9.72 -5.63 -4.32
N GLN A 100 8.77 -4.72 -4.13
CA GLN A 100 7.35 -5.05 -4.01
C GLN A 100 6.68 -5.33 -5.36
N PHE A 101 7.25 -4.88 -6.47
CA PHE A 101 6.66 -5.12 -7.81
C PHE A 101 6.52 -6.60 -8.15
N THR A 102 7.51 -7.43 -7.78
CA THR A 102 7.45 -8.88 -7.98
C THR A 102 6.41 -9.50 -7.05
N LEU A 103 6.39 -9.11 -5.78
CA LEU A 103 5.42 -9.60 -4.79
C LEU A 103 3.97 -9.26 -5.17
N ILE A 104 3.74 -8.13 -5.84
CA ILE A 104 2.41 -7.74 -6.31
C ILE A 104 1.95 -8.63 -7.47
N ARG A 105 2.85 -8.99 -8.39
CA ARG A 105 2.52 -9.98 -9.44
C ARG A 105 2.23 -11.36 -8.84
N GLU A 106 2.98 -11.76 -7.82
CA GLU A 106 2.67 -12.97 -7.05
C GLU A 106 1.30 -12.88 -6.36
N ALA A 107 0.97 -11.73 -5.77
CA ALA A 107 -0.34 -11.50 -5.18
C ALA A 107 -1.45 -11.67 -6.21
N VAL A 108 -1.36 -11.04 -7.39
CA VAL A 108 -2.36 -11.18 -8.46
C VAL A 108 -2.58 -12.65 -8.82
N ARG A 109 -1.50 -13.43 -8.96
CA ARG A 109 -1.59 -14.87 -9.25
C ARG A 109 -2.21 -15.67 -8.09
N ALA A 110 -1.89 -15.32 -6.85
CA ALA A 110 -2.48 -15.95 -5.67
C ALA A 110 -3.98 -15.66 -5.54
N PHE A 111 -4.45 -14.53 -6.06
CA PHE A 111 -5.86 -14.20 -6.20
C PHE A 111 -6.54 -14.90 -7.40
N ASP A 112 -5.83 -15.78 -8.10
CA ASP A 112 -6.27 -16.49 -9.32
C ASP A 112 -6.72 -15.54 -10.43
N LEU A 113 -5.98 -14.44 -10.61
CA LEU A 113 -6.24 -13.45 -11.65
C LEU A 113 -5.14 -13.44 -12.72
N PRO A 114 -5.51 -13.24 -14.01
CA PRO A 114 -4.54 -12.98 -15.07
C PRO A 114 -3.70 -11.73 -14.78
N CYS A 115 -2.40 -11.89 -14.92
CA CYS A 115 -1.39 -10.84 -14.73
C CYS A 115 -0.71 -10.58 -16.07
N VAL A 116 -1.10 -9.50 -16.75
CA VAL A 116 -0.74 -9.26 -18.15
C VAL A 116 0.21 -8.08 -18.27
N GLU A 117 1.31 -8.26 -19.00
CA GLU A 117 2.27 -7.21 -19.37
C GLU A 117 2.93 -7.56 -20.70
N LEU A 118 3.43 -6.57 -21.44
CA LEU A 118 4.12 -6.77 -22.71
C LEU A 118 5.24 -5.75 -22.89
N GLU A 119 6.47 -6.23 -23.12
CA GLU A 119 7.61 -5.35 -23.36
C GLU A 119 7.39 -4.46 -24.60
N GLY A 120 7.75 -3.18 -24.47
CA GLY A 120 7.57 -2.17 -25.52
C GLY A 120 6.21 -1.46 -25.52
N PHE A 121 5.26 -1.90 -24.70
CA PHE A 121 3.93 -1.30 -24.54
C PHE A 121 3.65 -0.87 -23.10
N GLU A 122 2.85 0.17 -22.94
CA GLU A 122 2.36 0.60 -21.62
C GLU A 122 1.09 -0.16 -21.25
N ALA A 123 0.78 -0.22 -19.95
CA ALA A 123 -0.45 -0.84 -19.47
C ALA A 123 -1.69 -0.27 -20.17
N ASP A 124 -1.70 1.05 -20.40
CA ASP A 124 -2.82 1.76 -21.02
C ASP A 124 -3.08 1.32 -22.46
N ASP A 125 -2.02 0.99 -23.24
CA ASP A 125 -2.16 0.48 -24.60
C ASP A 125 -2.78 -0.92 -24.61
N LEU A 126 -2.36 -1.78 -23.69
CA LEU A 126 -2.94 -3.11 -23.54
C LEU A 126 -4.40 -3.03 -23.07
N ILE A 127 -4.72 -2.14 -22.12
CA ILE A 127 -6.09 -1.87 -21.69
C ILE A 127 -6.93 -1.41 -22.88
N ALA A 128 -6.42 -0.48 -23.70
CA ALA A 128 -7.10 0.01 -24.89
C ALA A 128 -7.40 -1.12 -25.90
N ALA A 129 -6.40 -1.97 -26.17
CA ALA A 129 -6.55 -3.09 -27.09
C ALA A 129 -7.55 -4.15 -26.59
N TYR A 130 -7.48 -4.53 -25.31
CA TYR A 130 -8.44 -5.47 -24.72
C TYR A 130 -9.85 -4.89 -24.66
N ALA A 131 -10.01 -3.63 -24.26
CA ALA A 131 -11.31 -2.96 -24.18
C ALA A 131 -11.98 -2.92 -25.56
N ARG A 132 -11.25 -2.52 -26.61
CA ARG A 132 -11.75 -2.54 -27.98
C ARG A 132 -12.15 -3.93 -28.43
N ARG A 133 -11.30 -4.95 -28.20
CA ARG A 133 -11.59 -6.31 -28.63
C ARG A 133 -12.80 -6.92 -27.90
N ALA A 134 -13.03 -6.55 -26.65
CA ALA A 134 -14.21 -6.96 -25.89
C ALA A 134 -15.48 -6.25 -26.40
N GLU A 135 -15.40 -4.94 -26.66
CA GLU A 135 -16.50 -4.15 -27.24
C GLU A 135 -16.90 -4.66 -28.63
N GLU A 136 -15.94 -5.02 -29.49
CA GLU A 136 -16.18 -5.64 -30.81
C GLU A 136 -16.95 -6.99 -30.69
N GLN A 137 -16.88 -7.66 -29.54
CA GLN A 137 -17.63 -8.87 -29.22
C GLN A 137 -18.97 -8.57 -28.52
N GLY A 138 -19.33 -7.30 -28.34
CA GLY A 138 -20.56 -6.85 -27.69
C GLY A 138 -20.51 -6.82 -26.17
N ALA A 139 -19.34 -7.07 -25.57
CA ALA A 139 -19.20 -7.11 -24.12
C ALA A 139 -19.09 -5.70 -23.51
N ARG A 140 -19.58 -5.56 -22.29
CA ARG A 140 -19.35 -4.37 -21.46
C ARG A 140 -17.92 -4.41 -20.92
N VAL A 141 -17.32 -3.24 -20.73
CA VAL A 141 -15.98 -3.12 -20.17
C VAL A 141 -15.98 -2.11 -19.04
N THR A 142 -15.41 -2.49 -17.89
CA THR A 142 -15.11 -1.59 -16.79
C THR A 142 -13.60 -1.49 -16.60
N ILE A 143 -13.04 -0.33 -16.89
CA ILE A 143 -11.64 -0.01 -16.68
C ILE A 143 -11.48 0.55 -15.27
N VAL A 144 -10.77 -0.17 -14.41
CA VAL A 144 -10.52 0.26 -13.03
C VAL A 144 -9.23 1.06 -13.02
N SER A 145 -9.34 2.39 -13.16
CA SER A 145 -8.18 3.29 -13.12
C SER A 145 -8.53 4.72 -12.70
N SER A 146 -7.48 5.37 -12.19
CA SER A 146 -7.27 6.80 -11.97
C SER A 146 -7.10 7.68 -13.19
N ASP A 147 -6.60 7.07 -14.26
CA ASP A 147 -5.90 7.81 -15.28
C ASP A 147 -6.87 8.53 -16.20
N LYS A 148 -6.67 9.84 -16.34
CA LYS A 148 -7.49 10.67 -17.23
C LYS A 148 -7.26 10.29 -18.71
N ASP A 149 -6.12 9.70 -19.04
CA ASP A 149 -5.77 9.36 -20.42
C ASP A 149 -6.64 8.21 -20.94
N LEU A 150 -7.02 7.28 -20.07
CA LEU A 150 -7.96 6.19 -20.36
C LEU A 150 -9.39 6.69 -20.61
N MET A 151 -9.72 7.95 -20.28
CA MET A 151 -11.04 8.52 -20.57
C MET A 151 -11.34 8.59 -22.08
N GLN A 152 -10.31 8.56 -22.93
CA GLN A 152 -10.46 8.49 -24.38
C GLN A 152 -11.13 7.18 -24.85
N LEU A 153 -11.10 6.13 -24.02
CA LEU A 153 -11.70 4.82 -24.33
C LEU A 153 -13.18 4.71 -23.95
N VAL A 154 -13.72 5.69 -23.21
CA VAL A 154 -15.11 5.66 -22.73
C VAL A 154 -16.08 5.65 -23.91
N SER A 155 -17.04 4.74 -23.89
CA SER A 155 -18.02 4.55 -24.97
C SER A 155 -19.40 4.19 -24.39
N ALA A 156 -20.31 3.67 -25.23
CA ALA A 156 -21.56 3.09 -24.75
C ALA A 156 -21.36 1.76 -23.99
N HIS A 157 -20.30 1.02 -24.31
CA HIS A 157 -19.96 -0.28 -23.69
C HIS A 157 -18.81 -0.18 -22.69
N VAL A 158 -17.95 0.83 -22.82
CA VAL A 158 -16.78 1.02 -21.96
C VAL A 158 -17.04 2.14 -20.96
N SER A 159 -16.82 1.86 -19.67
CA SER A 159 -16.81 2.85 -18.60
C SER A 159 -15.60 2.68 -17.70
N MET A 160 -15.27 3.71 -16.94
CA MET A 160 -14.19 3.67 -15.96
C MET A 160 -14.74 3.68 -14.53
N PHE A 161 -13.97 3.12 -13.59
CA PHE A 161 -14.28 3.12 -12.17
C PHE A 161 -13.06 3.50 -11.32
N ASP A 162 -13.15 4.62 -10.60
CA ASP A 162 -12.18 5.03 -9.58
C ASP A 162 -12.62 4.46 -8.23
N THR A 163 -12.00 3.36 -7.81
CA THR A 163 -12.28 2.67 -6.54
C THR A 163 -11.98 3.50 -5.31
N MET A 164 -11.09 4.48 -5.41
CA MET A 164 -10.72 5.35 -4.28
C MET A 164 -11.80 6.38 -4.00
N LYS A 165 -12.38 6.96 -5.06
CA LYS A 165 -13.49 7.92 -4.96
C LYS A 165 -14.86 7.26 -5.01
N ASN A 166 -14.89 5.94 -5.16
CA ASN A 166 -16.10 5.16 -5.43
C ASN A 166 -16.96 5.81 -6.53
N ARG A 167 -16.30 6.17 -7.65
CA ARG A 167 -16.90 6.99 -8.70
C ARG A 167 -16.82 6.29 -10.05
N ARG A 168 -17.97 6.14 -10.69
CA ARG A 168 -18.06 5.74 -12.10
C ARG A 168 -17.80 6.96 -12.99
N ILE A 169 -17.05 6.73 -14.07
CA ILE A 169 -16.71 7.71 -15.08
C ILE A 169 -17.24 7.17 -16.40
N ALA A 170 -18.27 7.83 -16.91
CA ALA A 170 -18.84 7.63 -18.23
C ALA A 170 -18.77 8.96 -19.00
N ARG A 171 -19.42 9.03 -20.17
CA ARG A 171 -19.41 10.22 -21.03
C ARG A 171 -19.66 11.54 -20.28
N PRO A 172 -20.65 11.68 -19.38
CA PRO A 172 -20.89 12.94 -18.67
C PRO A 172 -19.70 13.39 -17.82
N GLU A 173 -19.00 12.45 -17.18
CA GLU A 173 -17.83 12.75 -16.37
C GLU A 173 -16.63 13.16 -17.23
N VAL A 174 -16.47 12.55 -18.42
CA VAL A 174 -15.45 12.94 -19.41
C VAL A 174 -15.73 14.36 -19.91
N GLU A 175 -16.98 14.66 -20.29
CA GLU A 175 -17.40 16.00 -20.72
C GLU A 175 -17.21 17.04 -19.63
N ALA A 176 -17.48 16.70 -18.36
CA ALA A 176 -17.25 17.61 -17.24
C ALA A 176 -15.76 17.90 -17.01
N TYR A 177 -14.87 16.93 -17.26
CA TYR A 177 -13.42 17.09 -17.05
C TYR A 177 -12.74 17.78 -18.23
N PHE A 178 -12.97 17.29 -19.45
CA PHE A 178 -12.30 17.75 -20.67
C PHE A 178 -13.09 18.81 -21.45
N GLY A 179 -14.38 19.00 -21.19
CA GLY A 179 -15.25 19.91 -21.96
C GLY A 179 -15.63 19.39 -23.34
N VAL A 180 -15.31 18.14 -23.65
CA VAL A 180 -15.61 17.42 -24.90
C VAL A 180 -15.95 15.96 -24.60
N GLY A 181 -16.59 15.27 -25.55
CA GLY A 181 -16.79 13.82 -25.45
C GLY A 181 -15.49 13.00 -25.61
N PRO A 182 -15.49 11.71 -25.22
CA PRO A 182 -14.34 10.80 -25.31
C PRO A 182 -13.64 10.80 -26.66
N GLU A 183 -14.41 10.87 -27.76
CA GLU A 183 -13.92 10.87 -29.14
C GLU A 183 -13.00 12.06 -29.50
N ARG A 184 -12.96 13.10 -28.66
CA ARG A 184 -12.17 14.33 -28.84
C ARG A 184 -11.14 14.56 -27.73
N VAL A 185 -11.04 13.66 -26.75
CA VAL A 185 -10.12 13.79 -25.61
C VAL A 185 -8.67 13.90 -26.10
N VAL A 186 -8.27 13.04 -27.06
CA VAL A 186 -6.92 13.02 -27.63
C VAL A 186 -6.56 14.37 -28.25
N ASP A 187 -7.49 15.01 -28.99
CA ASP A 187 -7.24 16.32 -29.61
C ASP A 187 -7.13 17.44 -28.57
N VAL A 188 -7.90 17.36 -27.47
CA VAL A 188 -7.78 18.30 -26.36
C VAL A 188 -6.44 18.15 -25.65
N GLN A 189 -6.00 16.92 -25.41
CA GLN A 189 -4.70 16.63 -24.79
C GLN A 189 -3.53 17.03 -25.70
N ALA A 190 -3.64 16.81 -27.00
CA ALA A 190 -2.65 17.23 -27.98
C ALA A 190 -2.37 18.74 -27.94
N LEU A 191 -3.40 19.54 -27.67
CA LEU A 191 -3.27 21.00 -27.50
C LEU A 191 -2.84 21.39 -26.10
N ALA A 192 -3.36 20.73 -25.07
CA ALA A 192 -3.11 21.09 -23.68
C ALA A 192 -1.71 20.65 -23.18
N GLY A 193 -1.18 19.58 -23.76
CA GLY A 193 -0.01 18.87 -23.25
C GLY A 193 -0.30 18.17 -21.92
N ASP A 194 0.73 17.50 -21.41
CA ASP A 194 0.75 16.89 -20.09
C ASP A 194 2.13 17.06 -19.46
N ALA A 195 2.20 17.89 -18.42
CA ALA A 195 3.44 18.11 -17.71
C ALA A 195 3.94 16.86 -16.98
N SER A 196 3.06 15.96 -16.52
CA SER A 196 3.44 14.75 -15.77
C SER A 196 4.18 13.74 -16.65
N ASP A 197 3.78 13.64 -17.92
CA ASP A 197 4.37 12.73 -18.90
C ASP A 197 5.32 13.43 -19.88
N ASN A 198 5.54 14.72 -19.66
CA ASN A 198 6.33 15.59 -20.54
C ASN A 198 5.79 15.68 -21.96
N VAL A 199 4.47 15.61 -22.15
CA VAL A 199 3.82 15.86 -23.42
C VAL A 199 3.75 17.39 -23.63
N PRO A 200 4.33 17.94 -24.72
CA PRO A 200 4.62 19.37 -24.78
C PRO A 200 3.40 20.26 -25.05
N GLY A 201 2.39 19.79 -25.80
CA GLY A 201 1.18 20.57 -26.11
C GLY A 201 1.44 21.84 -26.93
N VAL A 202 0.53 22.82 -26.86
CA VAL A 202 0.71 24.17 -27.43
C VAL A 202 0.83 25.21 -26.31
N PRO A 203 1.90 26.02 -26.27
CA PRO A 203 2.09 26.98 -25.20
C PRO A 203 0.90 27.92 -25.01
N GLY A 204 0.46 28.08 -23.76
CA GLY A 204 -0.66 28.97 -23.41
C GLY A 204 -2.05 28.45 -23.77
N ILE A 205 -2.16 27.18 -24.19
CA ILE A 205 -3.43 26.48 -24.38
C ILE A 205 -3.52 25.39 -23.32
N GLY A 206 -4.44 25.53 -22.37
CA GLY A 206 -4.79 24.46 -21.42
C GLY A 206 -6.13 23.81 -21.79
N ILE A 207 -6.52 22.76 -21.05
CA ILE A 207 -7.72 21.92 -21.29
C ILE A 207 -8.95 22.75 -21.67
N LYS A 208 -9.31 23.77 -20.89
CA LYS A 208 -10.50 24.60 -21.15
C LYS A 208 -10.43 25.33 -22.50
N THR A 209 -9.27 25.86 -22.85
CA THR A 209 -9.07 26.55 -24.13
C THR A 209 -9.06 25.56 -25.28
N ALA A 210 -8.38 24.43 -25.12
CA ALA A 210 -8.34 23.35 -26.09
C ALA A 210 -9.76 22.84 -26.40
N ALA A 211 -10.56 22.57 -25.37
CA ALA A 211 -11.95 22.14 -25.51
C ALA A 211 -12.82 23.14 -26.30
N LEU A 212 -12.69 24.44 -26.02
CA LEU A 212 -13.40 25.49 -26.76
C LEU A 212 -13.04 25.45 -28.25
N LEU A 213 -11.75 25.36 -28.56
CA LEU A 213 -11.27 25.30 -29.95
C LEU A 213 -11.72 24.03 -30.66
N ILE A 214 -11.60 22.87 -30.01
CA ILE A 214 -12.01 21.60 -30.61
C ILE A 214 -13.54 21.53 -30.81
N ASN A 215 -14.34 22.09 -29.90
CA ASN A 215 -15.78 22.19 -30.11
C ASN A 215 -16.17 23.14 -31.26
N GLU A 216 -15.41 24.22 -31.46
CA GLU A 216 -15.66 25.20 -32.53
C GLU A 216 -15.22 24.69 -33.91
N TYR A 217 -14.04 24.05 -34.00
CA TYR A 217 -13.41 23.66 -35.25
C TYR A 217 -13.58 22.16 -35.58
N GLY A 218 -14.04 21.34 -34.63
CA GLY A 218 -14.36 19.92 -34.82
C GLY A 218 -13.25 18.98 -34.35
N ASP A 219 -12.05 19.13 -34.89
CA ASP A 219 -10.88 18.29 -34.63
C ASP A 219 -9.56 19.08 -34.72
N LEU A 220 -8.46 18.44 -34.31
CA LEU A 220 -7.13 19.08 -34.31
C LEU A 220 -6.67 19.51 -35.71
N ASP A 221 -6.87 18.67 -36.74
CA ASP A 221 -6.35 18.94 -38.08
C ASP A 221 -7.07 20.13 -38.72
N THR A 222 -8.39 20.20 -38.57
CA THR A 222 -9.23 21.30 -39.03
C THR A 222 -8.91 22.60 -38.28
N LEU A 223 -8.69 22.52 -36.96
CA LEU A 223 -8.25 23.66 -36.15
C LEU A 223 -6.91 24.22 -36.64
N LEU A 224 -5.92 23.35 -36.87
CA LEU A 224 -4.59 23.79 -37.32
C LEU A 224 -4.63 24.34 -38.75
N ALA A 225 -5.44 23.76 -39.64
CA ALA A 225 -5.62 24.23 -41.01
C ALA A 225 -6.29 25.61 -41.11
N ARG A 226 -7.12 25.97 -40.12
CA ARG A 226 -7.87 27.24 -40.03
C ARG A 226 -7.40 28.13 -38.89
N ALA A 227 -6.17 27.92 -38.41
CA ALA A 227 -5.65 28.64 -37.25
C ALA A 227 -5.59 30.17 -37.49
N ASP A 228 -5.49 30.61 -38.75
CA ASP A 228 -5.48 32.01 -39.16
C ASP A 228 -6.79 32.76 -38.84
N GLU A 229 -7.91 32.05 -38.75
CA GLU A 229 -9.23 32.61 -38.40
C GLU A 229 -9.36 32.99 -36.92
N ILE A 230 -8.44 32.50 -36.08
CA ILE A 230 -8.51 32.70 -34.62
C ILE A 230 -8.29 34.17 -34.27
N ARG A 231 -9.28 34.78 -33.60
CA ARG A 231 -9.29 36.21 -33.27
C ARG A 231 -8.17 36.62 -32.32
N GLN A 232 -7.82 35.78 -31.34
CA GLN A 232 -6.82 36.12 -30.33
C GLN A 232 -5.40 36.02 -30.92
N PRO A 233 -4.65 37.14 -31.06
CA PRO A 233 -3.41 37.15 -31.83
C PRO A 233 -2.33 36.19 -31.32
N LYS A 234 -2.12 36.12 -29.99
CA LYS A 234 -1.10 35.24 -29.41
C LYS A 234 -1.46 33.76 -29.56
N ARG A 235 -2.75 33.42 -29.45
CA ARG A 235 -3.25 32.04 -29.62
C ARG A 235 -3.11 31.57 -31.06
N ARG A 236 -3.51 32.41 -32.02
CA ARG A 236 -3.28 32.18 -33.45
C ARG A 236 -1.81 31.94 -33.75
N GLN A 237 -0.94 32.84 -33.29
CA GLN A 237 0.50 32.71 -33.49
C GLN A 237 1.03 31.38 -32.93
N ASN A 238 0.67 31.04 -31.69
CA ASN A 238 1.14 29.80 -31.07
C ASN A 238 0.60 28.54 -31.80
N LEU A 239 -0.65 28.53 -32.27
CA LEU A 239 -1.19 27.38 -33.01
C LEU A 239 -0.51 27.18 -34.36
N ILE A 240 -0.11 28.26 -35.02
CA ILE A 240 0.65 28.20 -36.28
C ILE A 240 2.09 27.75 -36.01
N GLU A 241 2.75 28.35 -35.02
CA GLU A 241 4.16 28.10 -34.69
C GLU A 241 4.40 26.70 -34.10
N PHE A 242 3.49 26.21 -33.27
CA PHE A 242 3.59 24.92 -32.57
C PHE A 242 2.66 23.85 -33.17
N ALA A 243 2.26 23.98 -34.45
CA ALA A 243 1.36 23.03 -35.10
C ALA A 243 1.92 21.60 -35.11
N ASP A 244 3.20 21.44 -35.44
CA ASP A 244 3.84 20.11 -35.47
C ASP A 244 4.04 19.54 -34.07
N GLN A 245 4.27 20.39 -33.07
CA GLN A 245 4.33 19.99 -31.66
C GLN A 245 2.97 19.47 -31.16
N ALA A 246 1.86 20.08 -31.61
CA ALA A 246 0.52 19.57 -31.32
C ALA A 246 0.27 18.20 -31.99
N ARG A 247 0.72 18.01 -33.24
CA ARG A 247 0.62 16.72 -33.94
C ARG A 247 1.42 15.63 -33.24
N LEU A 248 2.66 15.94 -32.84
CA LEU A 248 3.50 15.07 -32.02
C LEU A 248 2.80 14.70 -30.70
N SER A 249 2.26 15.70 -30.00
CA SER A 249 1.54 15.48 -28.74
C SER A 249 0.33 14.56 -28.94
N ARG A 250 -0.39 14.68 -30.06
CA ARG A 250 -1.49 13.78 -30.42
C ARG A 250 -1.04 12.34 -30.60
N GLU A 251 0.13 12.11 -31.19
CA GLU A 251 0.69 10.76 -31.34
C GLU A 251 1.10 10.18 -29.98
N LEU A 252 1.67 10.99 -29.09
CA LEU A 252 2.09 10.54 -27.75
C LEU A 252 0.91 10.19 -26.85
N VAL A 253 -0.17 10.96 -26.84
CA VAL A 253 -1.32 10.73 -25.94
C VAL A 253 -2.33 9.71 -26.47
N ARG A 254 -2.24 9.33 -27.75
CA ARG A 254 -3.13 8.34 -28.35
C ARG A 254 -2.72 6.94 -27.88
N LEU A 255 -3.68 6.20 -27.34
CA LEU A 255 -3.47 4.80 -26.95
C LEU A 255 -3.54 3.87 -28.16
N ASP A 256 -2.67 2.87 -28.20
CA ASP A 256 -2.66 1.88 -29.27
C ASP A 256 -3.71 0.79 -29.04
N VAL A 257 -4.91 1.04 -29.57
CA VAL A 257 -6.02 0.07 -29.58
C VAL A 257 -5.75 -1.20 -30.43
N ASN A 258 -4.60 -1.29 -31.11
CA ASN A 258 -4.19 -2.47 -31.87
C ASN A 258 -2.94 -3.15 -31.27
N ALA A 259 -2.53 -2.78 -30.06
CA ALA A 259 -1.44 -3.44 -29.36
C ALA A 259 -1.65 -4.98 -29.36
N PRO A 260 -0.57 -5.78 -29.50
CA PRO A 260 -0.69 -7.23 -29.43
C PRO A 260 -1.30 -7.67 -28.11
N LEU A 261 -2.20 -8.65 -28.17
CA LEU A 261 -2.77 -9.27 -26.97
C LEU A 261 -1.86 -10.46 -26.59
N PRO A 262 -1.02 -10.35 -25.55
CA PRO A 262 -0.13 -11.45 -25.15
C PRO A 262 -0.91 -12.67 -24.67
N GLU A 263 -2.15 -12.49 -24.22
CA GLU A 263 -3.06 -13.55 -23.82
C GLU A 263 -4.44 -13.37 -24.48
N PRO A 264 -5.14 -14.45 -24.82
CA PRO A 264 -6.51 -14.36 -25.31
C PRO A 264 -7.47 -13.97 -24.18
N ILE A 265 -8.47 -13.12 -24.48
CA ILE A 265 -9.49 -12.68 -23.51
C ILE A 265 -10.20 -13.87 -22.83
N GLY A 266 -10.36 -14.99 -23.53
CA GLY A 266 -11.00 -16.19 -22.97
C GLY A 266 -10.28 -16.80 -21.75
N ASN A 267 -9.01 -16.45 -21.53
CA ASN A 267 -8.25 -16.85 -20.34
C ASN A 267 -8.62 -16.02 -19.10
N PHE A 268 -9.36 -14.91 -19.27
CA PHE A 268 -9.64 -13.97 -18.20
C PHE A 268 -10.88 -14.33 -17.39
N GLN A 269 -11.41 -15.55 -17.51
CA GLN A 269 -12.62 -15.94 -16.81
C GLN A 269 -12.46 -15.82 -15.30
N VAL A 270 -13.47 -15.27 -14.64
CA VAL A 270 -13.45 -15.14 -13.17
C VAL A 270 -13.73 -16.49 -12.53
N HIS A 271 -12.81 -16.90 -11.65
CA HIS A 271 -12.96 -18.06 -10.79
C HIS A 271 -12.95 -17.64 -9.32
N GLU A 272 -13.45 -18.51 -8.45
CA GLU A 272 -13.22 -18.32 -7.02
C GLU A 272 -11.74 -18.63 -6.75
N PRO A 273 -11.01 -17.77 -6.03
CA PRO A 273 -9.58 -18.00 -5.80
C PRO A 273 -9.37 -19.29 -5.01
N ASP A 274 -8.29 -19.99 -5.33
CA ASP A 274 -7.85 -21.15 -4.55
C ASP A 274 -7.49 -20.69 -3.13
N ALA A 275 -8.30 -21.09 -2.15
CA ALA A 275 -8.19 -20.60 -0.79
C ALA A 275 -6.84 -20.99 -0.15
N GLU A 276 -6.31 -22.17 -0.46
CA GLU A 276 -5.02 -22.62 0.08
C GLU A 276 -3.89 -21.73 -0.43
N THR A 277 -3.78 -21.55 -1.75
CA THR A 277 -2.76 -20.71 -2.40
C THR A 277 -2.84 -19.25 -1.95
N LEU A 278 -4.05 -18.69 -1.87
CA LEU A 278 -4.24 -17.31 -1.44
C LEU A 278 -3.86 -17.11 0.02
N LEU A 279 -4.30 -18.00 0.91
CA LEU A 279 -3.99 -17.88 2.34
C LEU A 279 -2.50 -18.13 2.60
N GLU A 280 -1.86 -19.08 1.92
CA GLU A 280 -0.41 -19.33 2.00
C GLU A 280 0.38 -18.06 1.62
N PHE A 281 -0.01 -17.40 0.52
CA PHE A 281 0.62 -16.13 0.13
C PHE A 281 0.46 -15.05 1.20
N LEU A 282 -0.76 -14.85 1.71
CA LEU A 282 -1.05 -13.81 2.72
C LEU A 282 -0.35 -14.08 4.05
N GLU A 283 -0.22 -15.35 4.46
CA GLU A 283 0.56 -15.75 5.62
C GLU A 283 2.05 -15.49 5.43
N ARG A 284 2.60 -15.86 4.26
CA ARG A 284 3.99 -15.55 3.91
C ARG A 284 4.28 -14.06 3.93
N MET A 285 3.29 -13.22 3.61
CA MET A 285 3.40 -11.76 3.72
C MET A 285 3.18 -11.21 5.14
N GLU A 286 2.85 -12.06 6.12
CA GLU A 286 2.50 -11.71 7.51
C GLU A 286 1.24 -10.83 7.66
N PHE A 287 0.32 -10.88 6.69
CA PHE A 287 -0.90 -10.06 6.67
C PHE A 287 -2.04 -10.58 7.56
N THR A 288 -1.71 -10.88 8.82
CA THR A 288 -2.53 -11.65 9.79
C THR A 288 -4.01 -11.25 9.81
N ARG A 289 -4.33 -9.95 9.83
CA ARG A 289 -5.73 -9.45 9.86
C ARG A 289 -6.46 -9.72 8.55
N LEU A 290 -5.78 -9.50 7.42
CA LEU A 290 -6.33 -9.74 6.09
C LEU A 290 -6.51 -11.25 5.85
N THR A 291 -5.52 -12.07 6.24
CA THR A 291 -5.60 -13.54 6.17
C THR A 291 -6.82 -14.07 6.93
N LYS A 292 -7.05 -13.62 8.17
CA LYS A 292 -8.20 -14.06 8.98
C LYS A 292 -9.52 -13.71 8.33
N ARG A 293 -9.66 -12.46 7.86
CA ARG A 293 -10.88 -12.00 7.19
C ARG A 293 -11.18 -12.81 5.93
N ILE A 294 -10.17 -13.00 5.07
CA ILE A 294 -10.32 -13.74 3.81
C ILE A 294 -10.63 -15.22 4.07
N ALA A 295 -9.99 -15.84 5.08
CA ALA A 295 -10.28 -17.22 5.46
C ALA A 295 -11.71 -17.41 5.94
N GLU A 296 -12.23 -16.48 6.76
CA GLU A 296 -13.62 -16.49 7.22
C GLU A 296 -14.61 -16.36 6.05
N GLU A 297 -14.35 -15.44 5.11
CA GLU A 297 -15.20 -15.22 3.94
C GLU A 297 -15.18 -16.39 2.94
N LEU A 298 -14.03 -17.07 2.80
CA LEU A 298 -13.91 -18.28 1.96
C LEU A 298 -14.36 -19.57 2.68
N GLY A 299 -14.66 -19.51 3.98
CA GLY A 299 -14.97 -20.70 4.78
C GLY A 299 -13.81 -21.70 4.87
N ALA A 300 -12.58 -21.22 4.69
CA ALA A 300 -11.37 -22.03 4.66
C ALA A 300 -10.65 -21.99 6.01
N GLN A 301 -9.95 -23.08 6.34
CA GLN A 301 -9.03 -23.05 7.48
C GLN A 301 -7.74 -22.36 7.04
N ILE A 302 -7.24 -21.45 7.89
CA ILE A 302 -5.91 -20.88 7.70
C ILE A 302 -4.91 -22.04 7.77
N PRO A 303 -4.05 -22.23 6.76
CA PRO A 303 -3.02 -23.27 6.80
C PRO A 303 -2.25 -23.16 8.11
N ALA A 304 -2.00 -24.29 8.79
CA ALA A 304 -1.06 -24.28 9.90
C ALA A 304 0.31 -23.97 9.28
N ALA A 305 0.90 -22.81 9.60
CA ALA A 305 2.18 -22.31 9.09
C ALA A 305 3.10 -23.46 8.64
N GLN A 306 3.09 -23.78 7.35
CA GLN A 306 3.88 -24.88 6.83
C GLN A 306 5.31 -24.41 6.69
N ASP A 307 6.24 -25.20 7.23
CA ASP A 307 7.68 -25.03 7.06
C ASP A 307 8.01 -25.00 5.55
N HIS A 308 8.20 -23.82 4.96
CA HIS A 308 8.79 -23.72 3.63
C HIS A 308 10.19 -24.36 3.65
N PRO A 309 10.49 -25.31 2.74
CA PRO A 309 11.74 -26.08 2.78
C PRO A 309 13.01 -25.27 2.46
N ASP A 310 12.87 -24.05 1.92
CA ASP A 310 13.99 -23.23 1.43
C ASP A 310 14.43 -22.10 2.37
N GLU A 311 13.75 -21.88 3.51
CA GLU A 311 14.26 -20.98 4.56
C GLU A 311 14.95 -21.77 5.67
N PRO A 312 16.15 -21.35 6.12
CA PRO A 312 16.86 -22.06 7.18
C PRO A 312 16.00 -22.09 8.45
N ARG A 313 15.57 -23.31 8.82
CA ARG A 313 14.70 -23.71 9.95
C ARG A 313 15.03 -23.08 11.30
N TYR A 314 16.22 -22.50 11.48
CA TYR A 314 16.68 -21.91 12.71
C TYR A 314 17.37 -20.58 12.42
N SER A 315 16.60 -19.49 12.38
CA SER A 315 17.14 -18.14 12.48
C SER A 315 16.94 -17.60 13.91
N PRO A 316 17.89 -16.80 14.44
CA PRO A 316 17.70 -16.09 15.69
C PRO A 316 16.43 -15.22 15.71
N SER A 317 16.05 -14.66 14.55
CA SER A 317 14.85 -13.82 14.41
C SER A 317 13.54 -14.60 14.58
N ARG A 318 13.43 -15.80 13.99
CA ARG A 318 12.23 -16.67 14.17
C ARG A 318 12.11 -17.17 15.60
N LEU A 319 13.23 -17.55 16.23
CA LEU A 319 13.23 -17.95 17.64
C LEU A 319 12.77 -16.79 18.54
N ALA A 320 13.25 -15.57 18.28
CA ALA A 320 12.82 -14.38 19.02
C ALA A 320 11.32 -14.10 18.83
N ALA A 321 10.80 -14.19 17.61
CA ALA A 321 9.37 -13.98 17.32
C ALA A 321 8.48 -15.03 18.01
N ALA A 322 8.86 -16.31 17.95
CA ALA A 322 8.14 -17.39 18.63
C ALA A 322 8.11 -17.17 20.16
N ARG A 323 9.24 -16.78 20.75
CA ARG A 323 9.33 -16.46 22.19
C ARG A 323 8.51 -15.23 22.58
N ALA A 324 8.41 -14.23 21.70
CA ALA A 324 7.57 -13.05 21.93
C ALA A 324 6.07 -13.39 21.92
N ILE A 325 5.63 -14.29 21.05
CA ILE A 325 4.25 -14.79 21.02
C ILE A 325 3.95 -15.58 22.30
N GLU A 326 4.82 -16.53 22.65
CA GLU A 326 4.70 -17.34 23.89
C GLU A 326 4.62 -16.44 25.14
N ALA A 327 5.46 -15.40 25.21
CA ALA A 327 5.45 -14.44 26.31
C ALA A 327 4.11 -13.66 26.41
N ARG A 328 3.51 -13.25 25.27
CA ARG A 328 2.23 -12.51 25.25
C ARG A 328 1.03 -13.37 25.67
N GLU A 329 1.07 -14.66 25.36
CA GLU A 329 -0.01 -15.59 25.68
C GLU A 329 0.09 -16.13 27.12
N SER A 330 1.28 -16.06 27.71
CA SER A 330 1.51 -16.49 29.09
C SER A 330 0.78 -15.58 30.09
N ARG A 331 -0.02 -16.17 30.98
CA ARG A 331 -0.64 -15.46 32.10
C ARG A 331 0.38 -15.31 33.22
N ILE A 332 0.71 -14.06 33.55
CA ILE A 332 1.62 -13.73 34.65
C ILE A 332 0.88 -13.92 35.99
N LYS A 333 1.30 -14.91 36.77
CA LYS A 333 0.89 -15.06 38.17
C LYS A 333 1.70 -14.08 39.02
N ARG A 334 1.05 -13.28 39.85
CA ARG A 334 1.69 -12.22 40.65
C ARG A 334 1.82 -12.58 42.13
N ASP A 335 1.44 -13.81 42.49
CA ASP A 335 1.34 -14.26 43.89
C ASP A 335 2.71 -14.33 44.58
N ASP A 336 3.79 -14.46 43.80
CA ASP A 336 5.18 -14.57 44.29
C ASP A 336 5.91 -13.22 44.33
N TYR A 337 5.20 -12.10 44.16
CA TYR A 337 5.81 -10.77 44.24
C TYR A 337 6.16 -10.42 45.68
N VAL A 338 7.38 -9.95 45.91
CA VAL A 338 7.89 -9.68 47.26
C VAL A 338 8.29 -8.23 47.45
N ILE A 339 8.12 -7.72 48.66
CA ILE A 339 8.66 -6.41 49.06
C ILE A 339 9.96 -6.69 49.81
N LEU A 340 11.06 -6.15 49.31
CA LEU A 340 12.37 -6.30 49.94
C LEU A 340 12.56 -5.19 50.96
N ARG A 341 13.04 -5.53 52.16
CA ARG A 341 13.29 -4.53 53.21
C ARG A 341 14.69 -4.64 53.81
N LYS A 342 15.36 -5.77 53.58
CA LYS A 342 16.67 -6.07 54.16
C LYS A 342 17.76 -6.26 53.10
N ALA A 343 18.99 -5.98 53.50
CA ALA A 343 20.16 -6.03 52.63
C ALA A 343 20.44 -7.44 52.08
N ASP A 344 20.22 -8.48 52.89
CA ASP A 344 20.38 -9.89 52.50
C ASP A 344 19.37 -10.31 51.42
N GLU A 345 18.12 -9.87 51.55
CA GLU A 345 17.08 -10.08 50.55
C GLU A 345 17.45 -9.42 49.22
N LEU A 346 17.88 -8.16 49.25
CA LEU A 346 18.33 -7.46 48.04
C LEU A 346 19.55 -8.15 47.41
N GLN A 347 20.54 -8.55 48.21
CA GLN A 347 21.73 -9.25 47.71
C GLN A 347 21.37 -10.56 47.00
N TYR A 348 20.38 -11.31 47.49
CA TYR A 348 19.90 -12.51 46.80
C TYR A 348 19.38 -12.19 45.39
N TRP A 349 18.52 -11.18 45.25
CA TRP A 349 17.99 -10.78 43.95
C TRP A 349 19.06 -10.26 43.00
N LEU A 350 20.05 -9.52 43.51
CA LEU A 350 21.17 -9.02 42.71
C LEU A 350 22.10 -10.15 42.26
N HIS A 351 22.30 -11.17 43.10
CA HIS A 351 23.05 -12.38 42.72
C HIS A 351 22.35 -13.12 41.58
N GLU A 352 21.05 -13.35 41.69
CA GLU A 352 20.26 -14.03 40.66
C GLU A 352 20.26 -13.26 39.33
N ALA A 353 20.12 -11.93 39.39
CA ALA A 353 20.20 -11.06 38.21
C ALA A 353 21.56 -11.12 37.52
N ARG A 354 22.66 -11.24 38.29
CA ARG A 354 24.01 -11.43 37.76
C ARG A 354 24.16 -12.79 37.08
N GLU A 355 23.74 -13.86 37.73
CA GLU A 355 23.83 -15.22 37.20
C GLU A 355 23.06 -15.36 35.87
N GLN A 356 21.89 -14.72 35.73
CA GLN A 356 21.12 -14.75 34.48
C GLN A 356 21.55 -13.72 33.44
N GLY A 357 22.42 -12.77 33.80
CA GLY A 357 22.98 -11.75 32.90
C GLY A 357 22.01 -10.68 32.41
N HIS A 358 20.78 -10.61 32.95
CA HIS A 358 19.80 -9.58 32.61
C HIS A 358 18.80 -9.34 33.74
N VAL A 359 18.21 -8.15 33.82
CA VAL A 359 17.16 -7.81 34.79
C VAL A 359 16.28 -6.69 34.26
N ALA A 360 14.98 -6.77 34.51
CA ALA A 360 14.09 -5.65 34.24
C ALA A 360 14.04 -4.72 35.46
N VAL A 361 14.15 -3.42 35.20
CA VAL A 361 14.23 -2.39 36.24
C VAL A 361 13.20 -1.31 35.93
N ASP A 362 12.49 -0.89 36.96
CA ASP A 362 11.56 0.23 36.91
C ASP A 362 11.69 1.04 38.21
N THR A 363 11.35 2.33 38.15
CA THR A 363 11.51 3.26 39.28
C THR A 363 10.24 4.02 39.57
N GLU A 364 9.90 4.10 40.84
CA GLU A 364 8.86 5.01 41.32
C GLU A 364 9.50 6.30 41.81
N THR A 365 8.96 7.43 41.38
CA THR A 365 9.53 8.76 41.64
C THR A 365 8.48 9.75 42.14
N THR A 366 8.93 10.84 42.77
CA THR A 366 8.03 11.92 43.23
C THR A 366 7.45 12.77 42.09
N SER A 367 8.01 12.67 40.88
CA SER A 367 7.62 13.46 39.71
C SER A 367 7.93 12.71 38.42
N LEU A 368 7.19 13.02 37.34
CA LEU A 368 7.50 12.58 35.99
C LEU A 368 8.64 13.39 35.35
N ASP A 369 8.99 14.55 35.91
CA ASP A 369 10.15 15.35 35.47
C ASP A 369 11.42 14.78 36.10
N ALA A 370 12.25 14.12 35.28
CA ALA A 370 13.49 13.49 35.70
C ALA A 370 14.51 14.46 36.34
N MET A 371 14.42 15.77 36.08
CA MET A 371 15.32 16.77 36.68
C MET A 371 14.87 17.22 38.07
N GLN A 372 13.64 16.89 38.48
CA GLN A 372 13.03 17.29 39.76
C GLN A 372 12.54 16.09 40.58
N ALA A 373 12.73 14.88 40.06
CA ALA A 373 12.28 13.63 40.64
C ALA A 373 13.25 13.13 41.70
N ASP A 374 12.72 12.83 42.89
CA ASP A 374 13.40 12.03 43.91
C ASP A 374 12.96 10.57 43.78
N LEU A 375 13.88 9.65 44.07
CA LEU A 375 13.59 8.21 44.04
C LEU A 375 12.74 7.80 45.25
N VAL A 376 11.62 7.14 44.99
CA VAL A 376 10.69 6.61 46.01
C VAL A 376 10.88 5.11 46.19
N GLY A 377 11.11 4.37 45.11
CA GLY A 377 11.37 2.94 45.15
C GLY A 377 11.83 2.37 43.82
N ILE A 378 12.33 1.14 43.86
CA ILE A 378 12.83 0.42 42.67
C ILE A 378 12.12 -0.92 42.57
N SER A 379 11.61 -1.22 41.39
CA SER A 379 11.10 -2.54 41.03
C SER A 379 12.18 -3.32 40.25
N LEU A 380 12.39 -4.58 40.61
CA LEU A 380 13.23 -5.50 39.83
C LEU A 380 12.40 -6.71 39.41
N ALA A 381 12.59 -7.19 38.19
CA ALA A 381 12.01 -8.45 37.75
C ALA A 381 13.06 -9.35 37.09
N LEU A 382 13.12 -10.59 37.57
CA LEU A 382 14.00 -11.63 37.04
C LEU A 382 13.32 -12.44 35.94
N GLY A 383 11.99 -12.40 35.88
CA GLY A 383 11.19 -13.06 34.85
C GLY A 383 9.68 -12.95 35.12
N PRO A 384 8.83 -13.54 34.25
CA PRO A 384 7.38 -13.51 34.41
C PRO A 384 6.96 -14.10 35.76
N GLY A 385 6.27 -13.31 36.58
CA GLY A 385 5.77 -13.74 37.88
C GLY A 385 6.79 -13.71 39.01
N ARG A 386 8.05 -13.34 38.72
CA ARG A 386 9.13 -13.22 39.71
C ARG A 386 9.65 -11.78 39.72
N ALA A 387 9.01 -10.95 40.53
CA ALA A 387 9.37 -9.55 40.71
C ALA A 387 9.43 -9.16 42.18
N CYS A 388 10.20 -8.13 42.48
CA CYS A 388 10.29 -7.56 43.80
C CYS A 388 10.23 -6.03 43.77
N TYR A 389 9.75 -5.44 44.86
CA TYR A 389 9.74 -4.00 45.07
C TYR A 389 10.60 -3.62 46.27
N LEU A 390 11.46 -2.62 46.10
CA LEU A 390 12.32 -2.06 47.14
C LEU A 390 11.84 -0.64 47.48
N PRO A 391 11.19 -0.43 48.64
CA PRO A 391 10.83 0.89 49.11
C PRO A 391 12.06 1.63 49.65
N LEU A 392 12.23 2.90 49.29
CA LEU A 392 13.41 3.70 49.65
C LEU A 392 13.09 5.10 50.21
N GLY A 393 11.98 5.71 49.77
CA GLY A 393 11.63 7.10 50.08
C GLY A 393 10.18 7.31 50.46
N HIS A 394 9.48 6.28 50.94
CA HIS A 394 8.07 6.37 51.31
C HIS A 394 7.91 7.24 52.56
N LYS A 395 6.86 8.04 52.56
CA LYS A 395 6.50 8.96 53.65
C LYS A 395 5.03 8.72 54.02
N PRO A 396 4.65 8.95 55.30
CA PRO A 396 3.27 8.77 55.71
C PRO A 396 2.37 9.83 55.05
N GLU A 397 1.15 9.45 54.69
CA GLU A 397 0.12 10.41 54.30
C GLU A 397 -0.56 10.97 55.56
N GLY A 398 -0.44 12.28 55.81
CA GLY A 398 -1.18 13.01 56.85
C GLY A 398 -0.34 13.61 57.99
N LEU A 399 -0.98 14.49 58.76
CA LEU A 399 -0.46 15.08 60.01
C LEU A 399 -0.54 14.05 61.14
N ASP A 400 0.28 13.00 61.10
CA ASP A 400 0.41 12.09 62.25
C ASP A 400 1.61 12.51 63.11
N LEU A 401 1.32 12.85 64.37
CA LEU A 401 2.28 13.20 65.41
C LEU A 401 2.61 11.95 66.26
N GLY A 402 2.87 10.84 65.58
CA GLY A 402 3.24 9.55 66.15
C GLY A 402 4.04 8.77 65.12
N GLY A 403 5.32 8.54 65.40
CA GLY A 403 6.24 7.89 64.47
C GLY A 403 5.93 6.41 64.32
N ASP A 404 5.55 6.01 63.11
CA ASP A 404 5.83 4.69 62.57
C ASP A 404 6.76 4.90 61.38
N ASP A 405 8.06 4.66 61.58
CA ASP A 405 9.04 4.61 60.49
C ASP A 405 8.61 3.51 59.52
N PHE A 406 8.50 3.82 58.22
CA PHE A 406 8.31 2.77 57.22
C PHE A 406 9.49 1.79 57.30
N ASP A 407 9.17 0.50 57.36
CA ASP A 407 10.15 -0.59 57.28
C ASP A 407 10.73 -0.62 55.85
N GLN A 408 11.73 0.24 55.62
CA GLN A 408 12.37 0.49 54.33
C GLN A 408 13.89 0.58 54.49
N MET A 409 14.62 0.17 53.45
CA MET A 409 16.08 0.19 53.48
C MET A 409 16.61 1.63 53.40
N PRO A 410 17.69 1.98 54.13
CA PRO A 410 18.35 3.25 53.94
C PRO A 410 18.78 3.44 52.47
N LEU A 411 18.43 4.59 51.89
CA LEU A 411 18.67 4.88 50.47
C LEU A 411 20.14 4.67 50.07
N ASP A 412 21.09 5.20 50.84
CA ASP A 412 22.52 5.08 50.53
C ASP A 412 23.02 3.63 50.57
N GLU A 413 22.46 2.82 51.47
CA GLU A 413 22.80 1.39 51.58
C GLU A 413 22.27 0.61 50.37
N ALA A 414 21.01 0.84 50.01
CA ALA A 414 20.38 0.23 48.83
C ALA A 414 21.12 0.58 47.54
N LEU A 415 21.43 1.87 47.33
CA LEU A 415 22.17 2.34 46.16
C LEU A 415 23.59 1.76 46.14
N GLY A 416 24.24 1.61 47.30
CA GLY A 416 25.53 0.95 47.42
C GLY A 416 25.50 -0.51 46.95
N LEU A 417 24.43 -1.25 47.27
CA LEU A 417 24.24 -2.64 46.84
C LEU A 417 23.88 -2.76 45.36
N LEU A 418 23.03 -1.87 44.85
CA LEU A 418 22.56 -1.86 43.46
C LEU A 418 23.64 -1.41 42.46
N ARG A 419 24.52 -0.49 42.86
CA ARG A 419 25.51 0.15 41.98
C ARG A 419 26.32 -0.84 41.14
N PRO A 420 26.93 -1.91 41.69
CA PRO A 420 27.78 -2.78 40.88
C PRO A 420 26.98 -3.67 39.93
N LEU A 421 25.65 -3.78 40.08
CA LEU A 421 24.81 -4.42 39.06
C LEU A 421 24.42 -3.43 37.95
N LEU A 422 24.00 -2.22 38.32
CA LEU A 422 23.52 -1.22 37.37
C LEU A 422 24.65 -0.68 36.47
N GLU A 423 25.85 -0.54 37.01
CA GLU A 423 27.03 -0.06 36.28
C GLU A 423 27.72 -1.15 35.44
N ASP A 424 27.39 -2.43 35.64
CA ASP A 424 28.04 -3.55 34.92
C ASP A 424 27.53 -3.63 33.47
N PRO A 425 28.39 -3.44 32.44
CA PRO A 425 27.99 -3.55 31.04
C PRO A 425 27.68 -4.99 30.60
N GLY A 426 28.12 -6.01 31.37
CA GLY A 426 27.87 -7.42 31.09
C GLY A 426 26.45 -7.88 31.44
N ILE A 427 25.70 -7.06 32.18
CA ILE A 427 24.32 -7.34 32.57
C ILE A 427 23.39 -6.46 31.73
N LEU A 428 22.41 -7.06 31.05
CA LEU A 428 21.40 -6.34 30.29
C LEU A 428 20.32 -5.78 31.24
N LYS A 429 20.20 -4.45 31.31
CA LYS A 429 19.13 -3.78 32.06
C LYS A 429 17.98 -3.46 31.11
N ILE A 430 16.79 -3.96 31.42
CA ILE A 430 15.59 -3.80 30.59
C ILE A 430 14.66 -2.80 31.28
N GLY A 431 14.46 -1.63 30.69
CA GLY A 431 13.51 -0.64 31.18
C GLY A 431 12.24 -0.59 30.32
N GLN A 432 11.18 -0.01 30.86
CA GLN A 432 9.98 0.37 30.11
C GLN A 432 9.81 1.89 30.22
N ASN A 433 9.83 2.58 29.08
CA ASN A 433 9.51 4.01 28.97
C ASN A 433 8.44 4.22 27.90
#